data_AF-F4SCT1-F1
#
_entry.id   AF-F4SCT1-F1
#
_cell.length_a   1.000
_cell.length_b   1.000
_cell.length_c   1.000
_cell.angle_alpha   90.00
_cell.angle_beta   90.00
_cell.angle_gamma   90.00
#
_symmetry.space_group_name_H-M   'P 1'
#
loop_
_entity.id
_entity.type
_entity.pdbx_description
1 polymer ?
#
loop_
_entity_poly.entity_id
_entity_poly.type
_entity_poly.pdbx_seq_one_letter_code
_entity_poly.pdbx_strand_id
1 'polypeptide(L)'
;MAATVPMMVQNCSKICELMTKLDSSPKEVMVTFLSSTHPEMVFRKRLMKAGLGAKTTRSIVNNLGKLACSSSQGQNDWEQLASEIVICQEIIRGHYPSGTYVSSHQITPDFFSEGAERLREEQITSGMSFLHTLIHQKLAAGMKKVDTEAYDNDKGGQDAVNVLETKRATPSDRDNPNEILGTVDNASMLSLKNLVYFKPTPTEKAAHKLATLEVLLAA
;
A
#
# COMPACT_ATOMS: atom_id res chain seq x y z
N MET A 1 -46.24 9.60 6.30
CA MET A 1 -46.04 9.29 7.73
C MET A 1 -44.65 9.80 8.10
N ALA A 2 -44.49 10.55 9.20
CA ALA A 2 -43.16 11.03 9.60
C ALA A 2 -42.34 9.86 10.16
N ALA A 3 -41.10 9.68 9.68
CA ALA A 3 -40.22 8.63 10.17
C ALA A 3 -39.80 8.93 11.62
N THR A 4 -40.00 7.97 12.52
CA THR A 4 -39.67 8.11 13.94
C THR A 4 -38.16 8.27 14.11
N VAL A 5 -37.71 9.44 14.59
CA VAL A 5 -36.28 9.73 14.79
C VAL A 5 -35.69 8.78 15.84
N PRO A 6 -34.58 8.07 15.55
CA PRO A 6 -33.98 7.12 16.49
C PRO A 6 -33.62 7.76 17.84
N MET A 7 -33.88 7.04 18.94
CA MET A 7 -33.67 7.52 20.31
C MET A 7 -32.24 8.03 20.56
N MET A 8 -31.22 7.41 19.95
CA MET A 8 -29.82 7.85 20.06
C MET A 8 -29.60 9.24 19.45
N VAL A 9 -30.28 9.58 18.36
CA VAL A 9 -30.19 10.91 17.72
C VAL A 9 -30.81 11.96 18.65
N GLN A 10 -31.96 11.66 19.24
CA GLN A 10 -32.62 12.55 20.22
C GLN A 10 -31.74 12.80 21.46
N ASN A 11 -31.04 11.77 21.94
CA ASN A 11 -30.09 11.90 23.05
C ASN A 11 -28.86 12.73 22.66
N CYS A 12 -28.35 12.56 21.43
CA CYS A 12 -27.26 13.36 20.89
C CYS A 12 -27.64 14.85 20.81
N SER A 13 -28.84 15.18 20.31
CA SER A 13 -29.35 16.56 20.29
C SER A 13 -29.39 17.19 21.68
N LYS A 14 -29.94 16.49 22.69
CA LYS A 14 -29.96 16.96 24.09
C LYS A 14 -28.56 17.18 24.66
N ILE A 15 -27.60 16.33 24.31
CA ILE A 15 -26.20 16.50 24.73
C ILE A 15 -25.60 17.76 24.09
N CYS A 16 -25.81 17.98 22.78
CA CYS A 16 -25.37 19.20 22.11
C CYS A 16 -26.02 20.47 22.70
N GLU A 17 -27.31 20.45 23.02
CA GLU A 17 -28.01 21.56 23.70
C GLU A 17 -27.39 21.86 25.08
N LEU A 18 -26.97 20.84 25.83
CA LEU A 18 -26.27 21.02 27.11
C LEU A 18 -24.86 21.59 26.91
N MET A 19 -24.14 21.20 25.86
CA MET A 19 -22.84 21.79 25.52
C MET A 19 -22.98 23.27 25.16
N THR A 20 -23.97 23.64 24.34
CA THR A 20 -24.25 25.05 24.00
C THR A 20 -24.62 25.88 25.23
N LYS A 21 -25.33 25.31 26.22
CA LYS A 21 -25.63 25.99 27.50
C LYS A 21 -24.41 26.17 28.42
N LEU A 22 -23.29 25.52 28.11
CA LEU A 22 -22.01 25.61 28.80
C LEU A 22 -20.95 26.32 27.92
N ASP A 23 -21.40 27.13 26.96
CA ASP A 23 -20.58 27.89 26.01
C ASP A 23 -19.48 27.06 25.31
N SER A 24 -19.74 25.77 25.09
CA SER A 24 -18.78 24.80 24.55
C SER A 24 -19.29 24.17 23.26
N SER A 25 -18.46 24.10 22.21
CA SER A 25 -18.81 23.36 20.98
C SER A 25 -18.54 21.86 21.12
N PRO A 26 -19.26 20.99 20.37
CA PRO A 26 -18.96 19.56 20.32
C PRO A 26 -17.52 19.25 19.89
N LYS A 27 -16.90 20.09 19.05
CA LYS A 27 -15.49 19.94 18.62
C LYS A 27 -14.53 20.17 19.79
N GLU A 28 -14.70 21.25 20.53
CA GLU A 28 -13.86 21.57 21.70
C GLU A 28 -14.01 20.53 22.80
N VAL A 29 -15.24 20.03 23.04
CA VAL A 29 -15.47 18.95 23.99
C VAL A 29 -14.81 17.65 23.52
N MET A 30 -14.88 17.31 22.22
CA MET A 30 -14.18 16.13 21.69
C MET A 30 -12.65 16.24 21.83
N VAL A 31 -12.07 17.38 21.46
CA VAL A 31 -10.63 17.64 21.60
C VAL A 31 -10.21 17.56 23.08
N THR A 32 -10.88 18.30 23.95
CA THR A 32 -10.60 18.33 25.40
C THR A 32 -10.80 16.96 26.04
N PHE A 33 -11.87 16.23 25.69
CA PHE A 33 -12.08 14.87 26.19
C PHE A 33 -10.93 13.96 25.80
N LEU A 34 -10.50 13.97 24.54
CA LEU A 34 -9.43 13.10 24.04
C LEU A 34 -8.04 13.48 24.57
N SER A 35 -7.71 14.78 24.68
CA SER A 35 -6.40 15.26 25.14
C SER A 35 -6.24 15.31 26.67
N SER A 36 -7.33 15.51 27.42
CA SER A 36 -7.25 15.77 28.87
C SER A 36 -6.59 14.64 29.68
N THR A 37 -5.70 15.03 30.58
CA THR A 37 -5.02 14.19 31.57
C THR A 37 -5.78 14.08 32.89
N HIS A 38 -6.92 14.76 33.04
CA HIS A 38 -7.72 14.76 34.28
C HIS A 38 -8.17 13.32 34.64
N PRO A 39 -8.07 12.87 35.91
CA PRO A 39 -8.34 11.49 36.30
C PRO A 39 -9.67 10.93 35.80
N GLU A 40 -10.74 11.72 35.89
CA GLU A 40 -12.08 11.34 35.44
C GLU A 40 -12.15 11.10 33.91
N MET A 41 -11.43 11.88 33.12
CA MET A 41 -11.37 11.72 31.66
C MET A 41 -10.50 10.52 31.29
N VAL A 42 -9.40 10.30 32.00
CA VAL A 42 -8.53 9.12 31.84
C VAL A 42 -9.29 7.83 32.16
N PHE A 43 -10.06 7.80 33.25
CA PHE A 43 -10.89 6.66 33.65
C PHE A 43 -11.94 6.31 32.59
N ARG A 44 -12.58 7.32 31.99
CA ARG A 44 -13.57 7.15 30.91
C ARG A 44 -12.94 6.70 29.59
N LYS A 45 -11.73 7.15 29.26
CA LYS A 45 -10.98 6.72 28.07
C LYS A 45 -10.31 5.36 28.17
N ARG A 46 -10.25 4.73 29.36
CA ARG A 46 -9.44 3.51 29.59
C ARG A 46 -9.74 2.36 28.62
N LEU A 47 -11.00 2.16 28.24
CA LEU A 47 -11.41 1.09 27.32
C LEU A 47 -11.01 1.35 25.86
N MET A 48 -10.81 2.62 25.48
CA MET A 48 -10.24 2.98 24.19
C MET A 48 -8.74 2.64 24.19
N LYS A 49 -8.01 2.99 25.26
CA LYS A 49 -6.59 2.65 25.43
C LYS A 49 -6.33 1.14 25.46
N ALA A 50 -7.20 0.37 26.11
CA ALA A 50 -7.07 -1.08 26.25
C ALA A 50 -7.48 -1.88 24.99
N GLY A 51 -7.82 -1.23 23.87
CA GLY A 51 -8.22 -1.89 22.62
C GLY A 51 -9.63 -2.49 22.63
N LEU A 52 -10.27 -2.67 23.79
CA LEU A 52 -11.65 -3.17 23.92
C LEU A 52 -12.68 -2.29 23.20
N GLY A 53 -12.37 -1.02 22.93
CA GLY A 53 -13.16 -0.09 22.11
C GLY A 53 -12.77 0.00 20.62
N ALA A 54 -11.89 -0.85 20.09
CA ALA A 54 -11.28 -0.64 18.76
C ALA A 54 -12.27 -0.67 17.57
N LYS A 55 -13.44 -1.30 17.70
CA LYS A 55 -14.50 -1.26 16.66
C LYS A 55 -15.21 0.10 16.61
N THR A 56 -15.65 0.60 17.77
CA THR A 56 -16.33 1.90 17.88
C THR A 56 -15.38 3.06 17.60
N THR A 57 -14.14 2.98 18.08
CA THR A 57 -13.09 3.98 17.80
C THR A 57 -12.81 4.07 16.29
N ARG A 58 -12.66 2.93 15.59
CA ARG A 58 -12.54 2.93 14.11
C ARG A 58 -13.78 3.52 13.41
N SER A 59 -14.99 3.26 13.92
CA SER A 59 -16.21 3.89 13.39
C SER A 59 -16.18 5.42 13.53
N ILE A 60 -15.73 5.94 14.68
CA ILE A 60 -15.58 7.40 14.89
C ILE A 60 -14.57 7.99 13.90
N VAL A 61 -13.38 7.40 13.77
CA VAL A 61 -12.34 7.87 12.82
C VAL A 61 -12.83 7.80 11.37
N ASN A 62 -13.53 6.73 10.98
CA ASN A 62 -14.06 6.58 9.62
C ASN A 62 -15.14 7.63 9.30
N ASN A 63 -16.03 7.97 10.24
CA ASN A 63 -17.03 9.01 10.04
C ASN A 63 -16.41 10.40 10.04
N LEU A 64 -15.37 10.64 10.87
CA LEU A 64 -14.59 11.88 10.84
C LEU A 64 -13.88 12.07 9.49
N GLY A 65 -13.22 11.03 8.97
CA GLY A 65 -12.55 11.08 7.67
C GLY A 65 -13.52 11.31 6.51
N LYS A 66 -14.70 10.66 6.52
CA LYS A 66 -15.77 10.95 5.54
C LYS A 66 -16.25 12.40 5.58
N LEU A 67 -16.31 13.01 6.77
CA LEU A 67 -16.71 14.40 6.93
C LEU A 67 -15.59 15.38 6.55
N ALA A 68 -14.33 15.06 6.84
CA ALA A 68 -13.19 15.86 6.43
C ALA A 68 -13.05 15.89 4.89
N CYS A 69 -13.06 14.71 4.26
CA CYS A 69 -12.95 14.56 2.82
C CYS A 69 -14.22 14.94 2.04
N SER A 70 -15.23 15.56 2.66
CA SER A 70 -16.40 16.10 1.94
C SER A 70 -16.12 17.45 1.26
N SER A 71 -14.90 17.97 1.38
CA SER A 71 -14.41 19.19 0.73
C SER A 71 -12.99 18.97 0.23
N SER A 72 -12.58 19.67 -0.82
CA SER A 72 -11.22 19.57 -1.38
C SER A 72 -10.15 19.96 -0.36
N GLN A 73 -10.37 21.05 0.40
CA GLN A 73 -9.45 21.46 1.46
C GLN A 73 -9.33 20.40 2.55
N GLY A 74 -10.46 19.91 3.09
CA GLY A 74 -10.46 18.90 4.14
C GLY A 74 -9.95 17.54 3.68
N GLN A 75 -10.02 17.22 2.38
CA GLN A 75 -9.33 16.07 1.79
C GLN A 75 -7.81 16.26 1.82
N ASN A 76 -7.30 17.42 1.37
CA ASN A 76 -5.86 17.72 1.42
C ASN A 76 -5.33 17.66 2.87
N ASP A 77 -6.06 18.25 3.83
CA ASP A 77 -5.70 18.21 5.25
C ASP A 77 -5.69 16.77 5.80
N TRP A 78 -6.61 15.92 5.35
CA TRP A 78 -6.67 14.50 5.74
C TRP A 78 -5.53 13.66 5.12
N GLU A 79 -5.16 13.93 3.87
CA GLU A 79 -4.02 13.31 3.20
C GLU A 79 -2.68 13.75 3.80
N GLN A 80 -2.58 15.00 4.26
CA GLN A 80 -1.44 15.50 5.03
C GLN A 80 -1.28 14.76 6.36
N LEU A 81 -2.35 14.59 7.15
CA LEU A 81 -2.33 13.80 8.39
C LEU A 81 -1.93 12.34 8.15
N ALA A 82 -2.40 11.72 7.06
CA ALA A 82 -2.01 10.36 6.70
C ALA A 82 -0.52 10.29 6.31
N SER A 83 0.00 11.32 5.64
CA SER A 83 1.41 11.44 5.26
C SER A 83 2.32 11.62 6.47
N GLU A 84 1.92 12.42 7.46
CA GLU A 84 2.64 12.59 8.73
C GLU A 84 2.82 11.27 9.48
N ILE A 85 1.79 10.42 9.52
CA ILE A 85 1.87 9.07 10.11
C ILE A 85 2.92 8.19 9.39
N VAL A 86 3.05 8.32 8.07
CA VAL A 86 4.09 7.63 7.28
C VAL A 86 5.47 8.21 7.57
N ILE A 87 5.62 9.53 7.61
CA ILE A 87 6.90 10.22 7.84
C ILE A 87 7.44 9.94 9.26
N CYS A 88 6.57 9.76 10.25
CA CYS A 88 6.96 9.36 11.61
C CYS A 88 7.41 7.89 11.72
N GLN A 89 7.33 7.09 10.66
CA GLN A 89 7.88 5.73 10.65
C GLN A 89 9.34 5.73 10.20
N GLU A 90 10.21 5.13 11.01
CA GLU A 90 11.65 5.14 10.77
C GLU A 90 12.29 3.79 11.14
N ILE A 91 13.17 3.34 10.26
CA ILE A 91 14.08 2.19 10.49
C ILE A 91 15.32 2.63 11.26
N ILE A 92 15.97 1.68 11.95
CA ILE A 92 17.20 1.93 12.70
C ILE A 92 18.30 2.44 11.74
N ARG A 93 18.71 3.69 11.95
CA ARG A 93 19.80 4.33 11.19
C ARG A 93 21.15 3.73 11.60
N GLY A 94 22.08 3.66 10.64
CA GLY A 94 23.45 3.18 10.86
C GLY A 94 23.82 2.02 9.94
N HIS A 95 25.06 1.56 10.06
CA HIS A 95 25.60 0.49 9.21
C HIS A 95 25.01 -0.89 9.56
N TYR A 96 24.74 -1.69 8.53
CA TYR A 96 24.42 -3.11 8.65
C TYR A 96 25.56 -3.86 9.40
N PRO A 97 25.25 -4.80 10.32
CA PRO A 97 23.92 -5.35 10.63
C PRO A 97 23.08 -4.53 11.63
N SER A 98 23.68 -3.59 12.36
CA SER A 98 23.01 -2.86 13.45
C SER A 98 22.01 -1.79 12.98
N GLY A 99 22.13 -1.34 11.73
CA GLY A 99 21.17 -0.48 11.06
C GLY A 99 21.02 -0.86 9.58
N THR A 100 20.24 -0.09 8.84
CA THR A 100 19.80 -0.47 7.48
C THR A 100 20.70 0.04 6.35
N TYR A 101 21.73 0.85 6.63
CA TYR A 101 22.66 1.33 5.61
C TYR A 101 23.69 0.25 5.23
N VAL A 102 23.77 -0.08 3.95
CA VAL A 102 24.69 -1.07 3.39
C VAL A 102 25.72 -0.37 2.50
N SER A 103 26.99 -0.44 2.85
CA SER A 103 28.09 0.03 2.01
C SER A 103 28.63 -1.12 1.17
N SER A 104 28.83 -0.90 -0.14
CA SER A 104 29.39 -1.89 -1.07
C SER A 104 30.77 -2.42 -0.65
N HIS A 105 31.54 -1.62 0.11
CA HIS A 105 32.87 -1.99 0.63
C HIS A 105 32.80 -2.90 1.87
N GLN A 106 31.60 -3.08 2.45
CA GLN A 106 31.34 -3.85 3.67
C GLN A 106 30.42 -5.07 3.41
N ILE A 107 30.06 -5.33 2.15
CA ILE A 107 29.26 -6.51 1.78
C ILE A 107 30.15 -7.75 1.84
N THR A 108 29.84 -8.65 2.77
CA THR A 108 30.38 -10.02 2.82
C THR A 108 29.47 -10.99 2.04
N PRO A 109 29.95 -12.19 1.64
CA PRO A 109 29.08 -13.20 1.05
C PRO A 109 27.85 -13.54 1.90
N ASP A 110 28.01 -13.55 3.23
CA ASP A 110 26.95 -13.78 4.21
C ASP A 110 25.79 -12.77 4.12
N PHE A 111 26.00 -11.59 3.52
CA PHE A 111 24.92 -10.62 3.28
C PHE A 111 23.78 -11.20 2.41
N PHE A 112 24.10 -12.14 1.52
CA PHE A 112 23.14 -12.83 0.67
C PHE A 112 22.65 -14.16 1.27
N SER A 113 23.01 -14.47 2.52
CA SER A 113 22.41 -15.60 3.25
C SER A 113 20.95 -15.31 3.60
N GLU A 114 20.14 -16.37 3.63
CA GLU A 114 18.73 -16.32 4.04
C GLU A 114 18.54 -15.66 5.43
N GLY A 115 19.47 -15.92 6.37
CA GLY A 115 19.45 -15.30 7.69
C GLY A 115 19.68 -13.79 7.67
N ALA A 116 20.59 -13.31 6.81
CA ALA A 116 20.85 -11.89 6.61
C ALA A 116 19.69 -11.19 5.86
N GLU A 117 19.06 -11.87 4.90
CA GLU A 117 17.87 -11.38 4.22
C GLU A 117 16.69 -11.23 5.17
N ARG A 118 16.37 -12.27 5.95
CA ARG A 118 15.28 -12.23 6.94
C ARG A 118 15.50 -11.16 8.00
N LEU A 119 16.75 -10.92 8.43
CA LEU A 119 17.07 -9.83 9.37
C LEU A 119 16.73 -8.46 8.78
N ARG A 120 17.05 -8.20 7.51
CA ARG A 120 16.71 -6.94 6.84
C ARG A 120 15.20 -6.79 6.65
N GLU A 121 14.51 -7.86 6.28
CA GLU A 121 13.04 -7.87 6.16
C GLU A 121 12.37 -7.56 7.51
N GLU A 122 12.83 -8.18 8.60
CA GLU A 122 12.34 -7.94 9.95
C GLU A 122 12.60 -6.49 10.41
N GLN A 123 13.78 -5.92 10.12
CA GLN A 123 14.10 -4.52 10.40
C GLN A 123 13.15 -3.54 9.67
N ILE A 124 12.80 -3.82 8.40
CA ILE A 124 11.88 -2.99 7.61
C ILE A 124 10.44 -3.15 8.11
N THR A 125 9.99 -4.40 8.30
CA THR A 125 8.61 -4.73 8.71
C THR A 125 8.29 -4.26 10.12
N SER A 126 9.26 -4.29 11.04
CA SER A 126 9.09 -3.78 12.40
C SER A 126 9.18 -2.25 12.46
N GLY A 127 10.22 -1.64 11.87
CA GLY A 127 10.45 -0.20 11.92
C GLY A 127 9.41 0.62 11.14
N MET A 128 8.94 0.11 9.99
CA MET A 128 7.97 0.79 9.12
C MET A 128 6.69 -0.03 8.92
N SER A 129 6.18 -0.61 10.01
CA SER A 129 5.03 -1.52 10.01
C SER A 129 3.75 -1.00 9.34
N PHE A 130 3.43 0.29 9.45
CA PHE A 130 2.26 0.90 8.82
C PHE A 130 2.49 1.12 7.33
N LEU A 131 3.64 1.69 6.93
CA LEU A 131 4.00 1.90 5.52
C LEU A 131 4.14 0.56 4.78
N HIS A 132 4.81 -0.42 5.38
CA HIS A 132 4.93 -1.78 4.85
C HIS A 132 3.53 -2.41 4.62
N THR A 133 2.67 -2.37 5.63
CA THR A 133 1.29 -2.87 5.52
C THR A 133 0.48 -2.10 4.47
N LEU A 134 0.65 -0.78 4.38
CA LEU A 134 -0.04 0.08 3.42
C LEU A 134 0.36 -0.25 1.97
N ILE A 135 1.66 -0.38 1.69
CA ILE A 135 2.18 -0.78 0.37
C ILE A 135 1.67 -2.18 0.02
N HIS A 136 1.81 -3.15 0.93
CA HIS A 136 1.34 -4.53 0.71
C HIS A 136 -0.16 -4.58 0.41
N GLN A 137 -0.99 -3.83 1.15
CA GLN A 137 -2.43 -3.74 0.90
C GLN A 137 -2.74 -3.07 -0.45
N LYS A 138 -2.01 -2.03 -0.86
CA LYS A 138 -2.19 -1.37 -2.16
C LYS A 138 -1.81 -2.28 -3.33
N LEU A 139 -0.70 -3.01 -3.23
CA LEU A 139 -0.29 -4.00 -4.22
C LEU A 139 -1.32 -5.13 -4.32
N ALA A 140 -1.74 -5.73 -3.20
CA ALA A 140 -2.75 -6.77 -3.18
C ALA A 140 -4.12 -6.31 -3.73
N ALA A 141 -4.51 -5.05 -3.50
CA ALA A 141 -5.72 -4.47 -4.07
C ALA A 141 -5.61 -4.19 -5.58
N GLY A 142 -4.40 -3.91 -6.09
CA GLY A 142 -4.12 -3.79 -7.52
C GLY A 142 -4.17 -5.15 -8.23
N MET A 143 -3.51 -6.16 -7.67
CA MET A 143 -3.46 -7.52 -8.25
C MET A 143 -4.84 -8.19 -8.31
N LYS A 144 -5.75 -7.88 -7.37
CA LYS A 144 -7.14 -8.36 -7.38
C LYS A 144 -8.03 -7.76 -8.48
N LYS A 145 -7.52 -6.86 -9.32
CA LYS A 145 -8.25 -6.30 -10.47
C LYS A 145 -7.99 -7.03 -11.79
N VAL A 146 -7.14 -8.05 -11.78
CA VAL A 146 -6.86 -8.88 -12.95
C VAL A 146 -7.84 -10.07 -12.95
N ASP A 147 -8.45 -10.31 -14.12
CA ASP A 147 -9.30 -11.44 -14.50
C ASP A 147 -10.65 -11.59 -13.78
N THR A 148 -11.61 -10.74 -14.18
CA THR A 148 -12.96 -11.23 -14.50
C THR A 148 -13.55 -10.48 -15.70
N GLU A 149 -12.82 -10.46 -16.82
CA GLU A 149 -13.48 -10.31 -18.13
C GLU A 149 -14.12 -11.66 -18.48
N ALA A 150 -15.32 -11.86 -17.93
CA ALA A 150 -16.19 -12.94 -18.37
C ALA A 150 -16.58 -12.66 -19.83
N TYR A 151 -16.34 -13.65 -20.70
CA TYR A 151 -16.83 -13.65 -22.07
C TYR A 151 -18.36 -13.63 -22.08
N ASP A 152 -18.97 -12.44 -22.09
CA ASP A 152 -20.41 -12.29 -22.17
C ASP A 152 -20.84 -12.36 -23.65
N ASN A 153 -21.37 -13.51 -24.03
CA ASN A 153 -21.83 -13.79 -25.40
C ASN A 153 -23.27 -13.29 -25.57
N ASP A 154 -23.39 -12.13 -26.22
CA ASP A 154 -24.58 -11.55 -26.88
C ASP A 154 -25.93 -12.26 -26.65
N LYS A 155 -26.89 -11.54 -26.03
CA LYS A 155 -28.25 -11.34 -26.59
C LYS A 155 -29.02 -10.16 -25.99
N GLY A 156 -29.05 -9.05 -26.73
CA GLY A 156 -30.29 -8.39 -27.19
C GLY A 156 -31.17 -7.53 -26.27
N GLY A 157 -31.39 -6.27 -26.68
CA GLY A 157 -32.54 -5.41 -26.30
C GLY A 157 -32.19 -4.27 -25.32
N GLN A 158 -31.91 -3.04 -25.79
CA GLN A 158 -32.87 -1.96 -26.09
C GLN A 158 -33.72 -1.53 -24.88
N ASP A 159 -33.71 -0.30 -24.36
CA ASP A 159 -32.96 0.97 -24.61
C ASP A 159 -32.91 1.76 -23.25
N ALA A 160 -32.40 2.98 -23.03
CA ALA A 160 -32.10 4.13 -23.89
C ALA A 160 -31.13 5.16 -23.24
N VAL A 161 -30.43 5.96 -24.08
CA VAL A 161 -30.29 7.46 -24.08
C VAL A 161 -30.03 8.19 -22.72
N ASN A 162 -29.04 9.09 -22.53
CA ASN A 162 -28.18 9.93 -23.42
C ASN A 162 -26.76 10.10 -22.75
N VAL A 163 -25.58 10.00 -23.40
CA VAL A 163 -24.86 10.99 -24.28
C VAL A 163 -24.66 12.36 -23.57
N LEU A 164 -23.48 13.03 -23.45
CA LEU A 164 -22.30 13.25 -24.32
C LEU A 164 -20.99 13.17 -23.46
N GLU A 165 -19.86 12.56 -23.85
CA GLU A 165 -19.01 12.64 -25.07
C GLU A 165 -18.03 13.84 -25.11
N THR A 166 -16.72 13.54 -25.11
CA THR A 166 -15.64 14.44 -25.56
C THR A 166 -14.69 13.69 -26.50
N LYS A 167 -14.70 14.09 -27.77
CA LYS A 167 -13.77 13.70 -28.86
C LYS A 167 -12.40 14.38 -28.64
N ARG A 168 -11.27 14.12 -29.32
CA ARG A 168 -10.82 13.35 -30.52
C ARG A 168 -9.29 13.10 -30.32
N ALA A 169 -8.49 12.37 -31.10
CA ALA A 169 -8.60 11.68 -32.39
C ALA A 169 -7.49 10.60 -32.53
N THR A 170 -7.58 9.75 -33.55
CA THR A 170 -6.45 9.01 -34.17
C THR A 170 -6.25 9.48 -35.61
N PRO A 171 -5.03 9.38 -36.17
CA PRO A 171 -4.77 9.28 -37.60
C PRO A 171 -4.29 7.87 -38.01
N SER A 172 -4.30 7.60 -39.32
CA SER A 172 -4.43 6.28 -39.95
C SER A 172 -3.15 5.56 -40.39
N ASP A 173 -3.33 4.28 -40.72
CA ASP A 173 -2.51 3.36 -41.54
C ASP A 173 -1.43 3.95 -42.46
N ARG A 174 -0.28 3.25 -42.52
CA ARG A 174 0.36 2.77 -43.77
C ARG A 174 1.12 1.45 -43.57
N ASP A 175 1.18 0.67 -44.65
CA ASP A 175 1.65 -0.71 -44.80
C ASP A 175 3.11 -1.02 -44.39
N ASN A 176 3.29 -2.20 -43.76
CA ASN A 176 4.22 -3.33 -44.05
C ASN A 176 5.74 -3.07 -44.40
N PRO A 177 6.63 -4.09 -44.39
CA PRO A 177 6.68 -5.35 -43.64
C PRO A 177 7.97 -5.50 -42.78
N ASN A 178 7.90 -6.27 -41.69
CA ASN A 178 9.03 -7.09 -41.21
C ASN A 178 8.56 -8.07 -40.14
N GLU A 179 8.32 -9.32 -40.53
CA GLU A 179 8.18 -10.43 -39.60
C GLU A 179 9.51 -10.67 -38.87
N ILE A 180 9.48 -10.78 -37.54
CA ILE A 180 10.44 -11.62 -36.82
C ILE A 180 9.63 -12.56 -35.94
N LEU A 181 9.25 -13.68 -36.55
CA LEU A 181 8.73 -14.85 -35.85
C LEU A 181 9.87 -15.47 -35.03
N GLY A 182 9.98 -15.07 -33.76
CA GLY A 182 10.92 -15.63 -32.79
C GLY A 182 10.17 -16.33 -31.67
N THR A 183 10.21 -17.66 -31.64
CA THR A 183 9.65 -18.46 -30.55
C THR A 183 10.38 -18.14 -29.24
N VAL A 184 9.73 -17.41 -28.33
CA VAL A 184 10.30 -17.13 -27.00
C VAL A 184 10.23 -18.42 -26.19
N ASP A 185 11.37 -19.09 -26.06
CA ASP A 185 11.48 -20.31 -25.27
C ASP A 185 11.23 -20.00 -23.78
N ASN A 186 10.32 -20.76 -23.16
CA ASN A 186 9.83 -20.53 -21.80
C ASN A 186 10.94 -20.62 -20.74
N ALA A 187 12.07 -21.24 -21.05
CA ALA A 187 13.28 -21.20 -20.21
C ALA A 187 13.77 -19.77 -19.92
N SER A 188 13.56 -18.82 -20.85
CA SER A 188 14.01 -17.43 -20.68
C SER A 188 13.23 -16.63 -19.63
N MET A 189 12.00 -17.06 -19.27
CA MET A 189 11.19 -16.34 -18.27
C MET A 189 11.59 -16.62 -16.81
N LEU A 190 12.44 -17.61 -16.55
CA LEU A 190 12.85 -17.99 -15.19
C LEU A 190 14.16 -17.35 -14.70
N SER A 191 14.90 -16.65 -15.57
CA SER A 191 16.24 -16.11 -15.24
C SER A 191 16.28 -14.61 -14.89
N LEU A 192 15.17 -14.02 -14.45
CA LEU A 192 15.07 -12.58 -14.16
C LEU A 192 15.46 -12.16 -12.73
N LYS A 193 15.97 -13.09 -11.90
CA LYS A 193 16.32 -12.81 -10.48
C LYS A 193 17.79 -12.45 -10.19
N ASN A 194 18.74 -12.62 -11.12
CA ASN A 194 20.16 -12.32 -10.89
C ASN A 194 20.82 -11.67 -12.11
N LEU A 195 20.60 -10.36 -12.31
CA LEU A 195 21.23 -9.60 -13.39
C LEU A 195 22.52 -8.90 -12.92
N VAL A 196 23.59 -9.68 -12.72
CA VAL A 196 24.96 -9.14 -12.62
C VAL A 196 25.73 -9.55 -13.87
N TYR A 197 25.91 -8.60 -14.78
CA TYR A 197 26.64 -8.84 -16.04
C TYR A 197 28.15 -8.89 -15.79
N PHE A 198 28.67 -10.08 -15.49
CA PHE A 198 30.09 -10.34 -15.54
C PHE A 198 30.54 -10.47 -17.01
N LYS A 199 31.61 -9.76 -17.39
CA LYS A 199 32.35 -10.06 -18.62
C LYS A 199 33.35 -11.17 -18.29
N PRO A 200 33.13 -12.44 -18.69
CA PRO A 200 34.05 -13.51 -18.40
C PRO A 200 35.42 -13.23 -19.03
N THR A 201 36.45 -13.35 -18.20
CA THR A 201 37.85 -13.12 -18.57
C THR A 201 38.32 -14.13 -19.61
N PRO A 202 39.37 -13.81 -20.40
CA PRO A 202 39.89 -14.75 -21.40
C PRO A 202 40.28 -16.12 -20.83
N THR A 203 40.77 -16.14 -19.58
CA THR A 203 41.18 -17.34 -18.84
C THR A 203 40.01 -18.28 -18.55
N GLU A 204 38.87 -17.75 -18.12
CA GLU A 204 37.66 -18.54 -17.82
C GLU A 204 37.07 -19.16 -19.10
N LYS A 205 37.12 -18.42 -20.22
CA LYS A 205 36.71 -18.94 -21.55
C LYS A 205 37.61 -20.08 -22.04
N ALA A 206 38.90 -20.07 -21.69
CA ALA A 206 39.81 -21.16 -22.02
C ALA A 206 39.51 -22.41 -21.16
N ALA A 207 39.29 -22.22 -19.86
CA ALA A 207 38.93 -23.31 -18.94
C ALA A 207 37.62 -24.02 -19.34
N HIS A 208 36.57 -23.27 -19.69
CA HIS A 208 35.31 -23.86 -20.16
C HIS A 208 35.49 -24.68 -21.45
N LYS A 209 36.33 -24.21 -22.39
CA LYS A 209 36.61 -24.96 -23.63
C LYS A 209 37.32 -26.28 -23.37
N LEU A 210 38.25 -26.32 -22.43
CA LEU A 210 38.94 -27.56 -22.02
C LEU A 210 37.94 -28.54 -21.39
N ALA A 211 37.14 -28.09 -20.42
CA ALA A 211 36.14 -28.94 -19.76
C ALA A 211 35.08 -29.51 -20.74
N THR A 212 34.68 -28.75 -21.76
CA THR A 212 33.73 -29.23 -22.78
C THR A 212 34.34 -30.32 -23.68
N LEU A 213 35.66 -30.31 -23.90
CA LEU A 213 36.35 -31.32 -24.71
C LEU A 213 36.57 -32.63 -23.94
N GLU A 214 36.80 -32.59 -22.63
CA GLU A 214 36.91 -33.79 -21.81
C GLU A 214 35.60 -34.60 -21.77
N VAL A 215 34.44 -33.92 -21.71
CA VAL A 215 33.12 -34.57 -21.76
C VAL A 215 32.85 -35.25 -23.11
N LEU A 216 33.36 -34.69 -24.22
CA LEU A 216 33.22 -35.26 -25.57
C LEU A 216 34.18 -36.42 -25.87
N LEU A 217 35.20 -36.65 -25.04
CA LEU A 217 36.13 -37.78 -25.14
C LEU A 217 35.75 -38.95 -24.22
N ALA A 218 34.68 -38.82 -23.44
CA ALA A 218 34.21 -39.80 -22.46
C ALA A 218 32.81 -40.39 -22.80
N ALA A 219 32.36 -40.27 -24.06
CA ALA A 219 31.08 -40.75 -24.57
C ALA A 219 31.29 -41.64 -25.82
#